data_AF-A0A3C1RP02-F1
#
_entry.id   AF-A0A3C1RP02-F1
#
_cell.length_a   1.000
_cell.length_b   1.000
_cell.length_c   1.000
_cell.angle_alpha   90.00
_cell.angle_beta   90.00
_cell.angle_gamma   90.00
#
_symmetry.space_group_name_H-M   'P 1'
#
loop_
_entity.id
_entity.type
_entity.pdbx_description
1 polymer ?
#
loop_
_entity_poly.entity_id
_entity_poly.type
_entity_poly.pdbx_seq_one_letter_code
_entity_poly.pdbx_strand_id
1 'polypeptide(L)' 'MSIKADLDESTGLNIIAFHSGWGEGCYSCYWGDDSQGNPVYLVTDFRLLES' A
#
# COMPACT_ATOMS: atom_id res chain seq x y z
N MET A 1 6.70 10.10 2.06
CA MET A 1 6.38 9.28 3.25
C MET A 1 6.31 7.82 2.81
N SER A 2 7.06 6.91 3.43
CA SER A 2 7.00 5.47 3.14
C SER A 2 6.39 4.75 4.34
N ILE A 3 5.28 4.05 4.13
CA ILE A 3 4.68 3.18 5.15
C ILE A 3 5.30 1.80 4.95
N LYS A 4 5.94 1.26 5.98
CA LYS A 4 6.49 -0.10 5.99
C LYS A 4 5.59 -0.97 6.85
N ALA A 5 5.24 -2.13 6.34
CA ALA A 5 4.42 -3.11 7.06
C ALA A 5 5.20 -4.39 7.26
N ASP A 6 5.12 -4.94 8.46
CA ASP A 6 5.70 -6.24 8.78
C ASP A 6 4.70 -7.34 8.43
N LEU A 7 5.22 -8.45 7.92
CA LEU A 7 4.46 -9.64 7.55
C LEU A 7 4.43 -10.63 8.71
N ASP A 8 3.28 -11.26 8.93
CA ASP A 8 3.22 -12.47 9.73
C ASP A 8 3.93 -13.60 8.95
N GLU A 9 5.08 -14.07 9.46
CA GLU A 9 5.89 -15.06 8.75
C GLU A 9 5.20 -16.43 8.59
N SER A 10 4.19 -16.73 9.42
CA SER A 10 3.48 -18.02 9.38
C SER A 10 2.41 -18.09 8.28
N THR A 11 1.79 -16.95 7.95
CA THR A 11 0.69 -16.84 6.98
C THR A 11 1.06 -16.01 5.75
N GLY A 12 2.12 -15.21 5.82
CA GLY A 12 2.51 -14.26 4.79
C GLY A 12 1.57 -13.05 4.67
N LEU A 13 0.73 -12.78 5.68
CA LEU A 13 -0.25 -11.69 5.65
C LEU A 13 0.22 -10.47 6.43
N ASN A 14 -0.21 -9.28 6.01
CA ASN A 14 -0.02 -8.03 6.75
C ASN A 14 -1.28 -7.15 6.69
N ILE A 15 -1.42 -6.25 7.65
CA ILE A 15 -2.45 -5.21 7.66
C ILE A 15 -1.76 -3.86 7.73
N ILE A 16 -2.16 -2.94 6.86
CA ILE A 16 -1.67 -1.56 6.81
C ILE A 16 -2.86 -0.64 6.99
N ALA A 17 -2.79 0.22 8.01
CA ALA A 17 -3.79 1.26 8.25
C ALA A 17 -3.11 2.63 8.24
N PHE A 18 -3.75 3.60 7.58
CA PHE A 18 -3.29 4.98 7.51
C PHE A 18 -4.47 5.93 7.57
N HIS A 19 -4.23 7.15 8.02
CA HIS A 19 -5.25 8.20 8.05
C HIS A 19 -5.46 8.74 6.63
N SER A 20 -6.71 8.76 6.15
CA SER A 20 -7.07 9.24 4.80
C SER A 20 -6.99 10.77 4.62
N GLY A 21 -6.74 11.53 5.68
CA GLY A 21 -6.79 13.00 5.60
C GLY A 21 -8.21 13.51 5.33
N TRP A 22 -8.33 14.69 4.71
CA TRP A 22 -9.59 15.42 4.52
C TRP A 22 -10.38 15.05 3.24
N GLY A 23 -9.93 14.05 2.48
CA GLY A 23 -10.62 13.58 1.28
C GLY A 23 -11.66 12.49 1.54
N GLU A 24 -12.36 12.04 0.49
CA GLU A 24 -13.37 10.98 0.52
C GLU A 24 -12.79 9.57 0.79
N GLY A 25 -11.48 9.46 1.02
CA GLY A 25 -10.80 8.19 1.33
C GLY A 25 -10.60 7.25 0.14
N CYS A 26 -10.98 7.65 -1.07
CA CYS A 26 -10.79 6.86 -2.29
C CYS A 26 -9.42 7.15 -2.93
N TYR A 27 -8.52 6.18 -2.90
CA TYR A 27 -7.18 6.26 -3.50
C TYR A 27 -6.97 5.14 -4.51
N SER A 28 -6.24 5.44 -5.59
CA SER A 28 -5.85 4.43 -6.57
C SER A 28 -4.78 3.52 -5.96
N CYS A 29 -4.99 2.21 -6.09
CA CYS A 29 -4.07 1.19 -5.60
C CYS A 29 -3.57 0.32 -6.76
N TYR A 30 -2.30 -0.06 -6.69
CA TYR A 30 -1.63 -0.83 -7.73
C TYR A 30 -0.85 -1.98 -7.09
N TRP A 31 -1.04 -3.19 -7.61
CA TRP A 31 -0.23 -4.35 -7.27
C TRP A 31 1.00 -4.38 -8.17
N GLY A 32 2.18 -4.53 -7.58
CA GLY A 32 3.37 -4.93 -8.30
C GLY A 32 3.59 -6.42 -8.17
N ASP A 33 3.94 -7.04 -9.30
CA ASP A 33 4.27 -8.44 -9.44
C ASP A 33 5.78 -8.67 -9.60
N ASP A 34 6.23 -9.86 -9.21
CA ASP A 34 7.57 -10.34 -9.55
C ASP A 34 7.63 -10.85 -11.00
N SER A 35 8.80 -11.33 -11.44
CA SER A 35 8.97 -11.88 -12.79
C SER A 35 8.14 -13.14 -13.08
N GLN A 36 7.51 -13.73 -12.07
CA GLN A 36 6.65 -14.91 -12.17
C GLN A 36 5.16 -14.55 -12.06
N GLY A 37 4.82 -13.27 -11.88
CA GLY A 37 3.45 -12.79 -11.74
C GLY A 37 2.90 -12.86 -10.30
N ASN A 38 3.75 -13.13 -9.31
CA ASN A 38 3.32 -13.18 -7.91
C ASN A 38 3.24 -11.76 -7.32
N PRO A 39 2.17 -11.38 -6.61
CA PRO A 39 2.09 -10.07 -5.95
C PRO A 39 3.17 -9.93 -4.87
N VAL A 40 3.95 -8.86 -4.93
CA VAL A 40 5.05 -8.59 -3.99
C VAL A 40 4.88 -7.30 -3.21
N TYR A 41 4.15 -6.32 -3.75
CA TYR A 41 3.86 -5.06 -3.05
C TYR A 41 2.54 -4.42 -3.52
N LEU A 42 1.90 -3.70 -2.60
CA LEU A 42 0.75 -2.83 -2.87
C LEU A 42 1.18 -1.37 -2.73
N VAL A 43 0.95 -0.57 -3.76
CA VAL A 43 1.19 0.88 -3.74
C VAL A 43 -0.14 1.61 -3.74
N THR A 44 -0.32 2.53 -2.80
CA THR A 44 -1.45 3.46 -2.76
C THR A 44 -0.95 4.85 -3.16
N ASP A 45 -1.50 5.42 -4.24
CA ASP A 45 -1.21 6.80 -4.64
C ASP A 45 -2.10 7.77 -3.86
N PHE A 46 -1.49 8.46 -2.89
CA PHE A 46 -2.16 9.45 -2.05
C PHE A 46 -2.37 10.82 -2.71
N ARG A 47 -1.86 11.03 -3.93
CA ARG A 47 -1.94 12.32 -4.65
C ARG A 47 -1.55 13.50 -3.76
N LEU A 48 -0.44 13.37 -3.04
CA LEU A 48 0.08 14.44 -2.20
C LEU A 48 0.39 15.65 -3.10
N LEU A 49 -0.35 16.74 -2.92
CA LEU A 49 -0.06 18.02 -3.58
C LEU A 49 1.06 18.70 -2.80
N GLU A 50 2.18 19.00 -3.45
CA GLU A 50 3.20 19.89 -2.89
C GLU A 50 2.77 21.36 -3.07
N SER A 51 2.99 22.17 -2.04
CA SER A 51 2.76 23.63 -2.04
C SER A 51 4.02 24.39 -2.39
#